data_AF-A0A7C4VMR4-F1
#
_entry.id   AF-A0A7C4VMR4-F1
#
_cell.length_a   1.000
_cell.length_b   1.000
_cell.length_c   1.000
_cell.angle_alpha   90.00
_cell.angle_beta   90.00
_cell.angle_gamma   90.00
#
_symmetry.space_group_name_H-M   'P 1'
#
loop_
_entity.id
_entity.type
_entity.pdbx_description
1 polymer ?
#
loop_
_entity_poly.entity_id
_entity_poly.type
_entity_poly.pdbx_seq_one_letter_code
_entity_poly.pdbx_strand_id
1 'polypeptide(L)'
;MNRIQISTTLLIVTLATAATAVFALLTSKTIHNTGNIKTIGIGVYKEKSCDNPVSTIEWNDLAPGENRTVIVYIRNEGTVVVVLNARADNWNPIYAPNYIRFAWNRENYTLPAGAVVEATLSLKVSDDVSGIQSFSFDIIIKGTEM
;
A
#
# COMPACT_ATOMS: atom_id res chain seq x y z
N MET A 1 19.19 51.77 3.46
CA MET A 1 19.21 50.47 4.18
C MET A 1 20.66 50.18 4.57
N ASN A 2 20.99 50.25 5.87
CA ASN A 2 22.39 50.17 6.31
C ASN A 2 22.88 48.73 6.38
N ARG A 3 24.18 48.49 6.17
CA ARG A 3 24.79 47.14 6.10
C ARG A 3 24.41 46.23 7.28
N ILE A 4 24.22 46.81 8.48
CA ILE A 4 23.79 46.13 9.70
C ILE A 4 22.36 45.55 9.58
N GLN A 5 21.44 46.30 8.95
CA GLN A 5 20.04 45.89 8.73
C GLN A 5 19.93 44.74 7.70
N ILE A 6 20.85 44.70 6.73
CA ILE A 6 20.93 43.63 5.72
C ILE A 6 21.46 42.35 6.34
N SER A 7 22.48 42.43 7.21
CA SER A 7 23.03 41.25 7.90
C SER A 7 22.03 40.62 8.87
N THR A 8 21.25 41.41 9.60
CA THR A 8 20.24 40.88 10.54
C THR A 8 19.07 40.23 9.82
N THR A 9 18.60 40.81 8.72
CA THR A 9 17.50 40.22 7.92
C THR A 9 17.94 38.91 7.28
N LEU A 10 19.16 38.84 6.75
CA LEU A 10 19.69 37.61 6.18
C LEU A 10 19.79 36.47 7.22
N LEU A 11 20.20 36.79 8.44
CA LEU A 11 20.29 35.82 9.54
C LEU A 11 18.92 35.28 9.97
N ILE A 12 17.90 36.15 10.07
CA ILE A 12 16.54 35.74 10.46
C ILE A 12 15.92 34.85 9.37
N VAL A 13 16.13 35.19 8.09
CA VAL A 13 15.62 34.39 6.97
C VAL A 13 16.28 33.01 6.93
N THR A 14 17.58 32.89 7.19
CA THR A 14 18.27 31.59 7.20
C THR A 14 17.86 30.72 8.39
N LEU A 15 17.63 31.31 9.58
CA LEU A 15 17.09 30.58 10.73
C LEU A 15 15.65 30.12 10.50
N ALA A 16 14.81 30.95 9.86
CA ALA A 16 13.43 30.59 9.54
C ALA A 16 13.37 29.45 8.51
N THR A 17 14.19 29.48 7.45
CA THR A 17 14.23 28.41 6.45
C THR A 17 14.80 27.10 7.03
N ALA A 18 15.83 27.19 7.88
CA ALA A 18 16.35 26.03 8.60
C ALA A 18 15.29 25.40 9.53
N ALA A 19 14.54 26.22 10.27
CA ALA A 19 13.45 25.75 11.12
C ALA A 19 12.35 25.04 10.32
N THR A 20 11.94 25.59 9.17
CA THR A 20 10.96 24.93 8.29
C THR A 20 11.47 23.62 7.70
N ALA A 21 12.76 23.55 7.34
CA ALA A 21 13.36 22.32 6.81
C ALA A 21 13.45 21.22 7.87
N VAL A 22 13.81 21.56 9.11
CA VAL A 22 13.83 20.62 10.23
C VAL A 22 12.42 20.13 10.56
N PHE A 23 11.41 21.02 10.56
CA PHE A 23 10.01 20.61 10.72
C PHE A 23 9.55 19.67 9.59
N ALA A 24 9.92 19.94 8.33
CA ALA A 24 9.60 19.07 7.21
C ALA A 24 10.23 17.67 7.35
N LEU A 25 11.50 17.58 7.80
CA LEU A 25 12.15 16.30 8.09
C LEU A 25 11.51 15.57 9.28
N LEU A 26 11.05 16.28 10.31
CA LEU A 26 10.32 15.67 11.42
C LEU A 26 8.92 15.18 11.00
N THR A 27 8.34 15.75 9.95
CA THR A 27 7.05 15.32 9.39
C THR A 27 7.12 14.19 8.37
N SER A 28 8.32 13.78 7.89
CA SER A 28 8.45 12.59 7.05
C SER A 28 8.25 11.34 7.90
N LYS A 29 6.99 11.07 8.23
CA LYS A 29 6.57 9.95 9.05
C LYS A 29 6.42 8.74 8.16
N THR A 30 7.46 7.96 8.10
CA THR A 30 7.45 6.69 7.38
C THR A 30 6.61 5.65 8.14
N ILE A 31 5.67 5.00 7.46
CA ILE A 31 4.78 4.00 8.04
C ILE A 31 5.20 2.61 7.56
N HIS A 32 5.74 1.82 8.48
CA HIS A 32 6.15 0.43 8.22
C HIS A 32 4.92 -0.48 8.09
N ASN A 33 4.95 -1.47 7.20
CA ASN A 33 3.78 -2.31 7.00
C ASN A 33 4.06 -3.71 6.43
N THR A 34 3.06 -4.59 6.63
CA THR A 34 3.05 -5.95 6.10
C THR A 34 1.64 -6.34 5.68
N GLY A 35 1.45 -6.76 4.42
CA GLY A 35 0.19 -7.30 3.93
C GLY A 35 0.29 -8.81 3.69
N ASN A 36 -0.41 -9.63 4.47
CA ASN A 36 -0.38 -11.09 4.30
C ASN A 36 -1.39 -11.51 3.24
N ILE A 37 -1.01 -12.34 2.27
CA ILE A 37 -1.94 -12.86 1.27
C ILE A 37 -2.53 -14.19 1.76
N LYS A 38 -3.86 -14.27 1.77
CA LYS A 38 -4.63 -15.50 2.00
C LYS A 38 -5.43 -15.81 0.75
N THR A 39 -5.18 -16.97 0.15
CA THR A 39 -5.87 -17.41 -1.07
C THR A 39 -6.86 -18.52 -0.79
N ILE A 40 -7.96 -18.56 -1.56
CA ILE A 40 -8.94 -19.66 -1.54
C ILE A 40 -9.27 -20.00 -2.99
N GLY A 41 -9.02 -21.25 -3.39
CA GLY A 41 -9.35 -21.77 -4.74
C GLY A 41 -8.49 -21.21 -5.88
N ILE A 42 -7.43 -20.46 -5.57
CA ILE A 42 -6.53 -19.82 -6.55
C ILE A 42 -5.09 -19.73 -6.02
N GLY A 43 -4.14 -19.58 -6.94
CA GLY A 43 -2.74 -19.24 -6.65
C GLY A 43 -2.45 -17.76 -6.93
N VAL A 44 -1.54 -17.16 -6.15
CA VAL A 44 -1.07 -15.78 -6.34
C VAL A 44 0.45 -15.77 -6.44
N TYR A 45 0.99 -15.09 -7.44
CA TYR A 45 2.41 -15.13 -7.80
C TYR A 45 2.97 -13.75 -8.11
N LYS A 46 4.30 -13.62 -8.02
CA LYS A 46 5.01 -12.38 -8.33
C LYS A 46 5.17 -12.15 -9.83
N GLU A 47 5.20 -13.23 -10.59
CA GLU A 47 5.56 -13.25 -12.00
C GLU A 47 4.55 -14.05 -12.82
N LYS A 48 4.45 -13.72 -14.11
CA LYS A 48 3.48 -14.35 -15.03
C LYS A 48 3.68 -15.86 -15.19
N SER A 49 4.91 -16.35 -15.03
CA SER A 49 5.21 -17.78 -15.13
C SER A 49 4.57 -18.62 -14.02
N CYS A 50 4.16 -17.98 -12.92
CA CYS A 50 3.55 -18.64 -11.77
C CYS A 50 4.44 -19.70 -11.10
N ASP A 51 5.76 -19.48 -11.09
CA ASP A 51 6.73 -20.37 -10.43
C ASP A 51 6.90 -20.06 -8.94
N ASN A 52 6.73 -18.78 -8.57
CA ASN A 52 7.04 -18.24 -7.25
C ASN A 52 5.76 -17.74 -6.56
N PRO A 53 5.11 -18.55 -5.70
CA PRO A 53 3.92 -18.12 -4.97
C PRO A 53 4.24 -17.03 -3.96
N VAL A 54 3.31 -16.09 -3.76
CA VAL A 54 3.46 -14.95 -2.85
C VAL A 54 2.47 -15.09 -1.70
N SER A 55 3.00 -15.16 -0.48
CA SER A 55 2.21 -15.18 0.75
C SER A 55 2.23 -13.84 1.50
N THR A 56 3.12 -12.91 1.14
CA THR A 56 3.28 -11.62 1.81
C THR A 56 3.66 -10.54 0.80
N ILE A 57 3.12 -9.34 0.98
CA ILE A 57 3.48 -8.13 0.26
C ILE A 57 4.10 -7.16 1.25
N GLU A 58 5.35 -6.83 0.98
CA GLU A 58 6.01 -5.68 1.59
C GLU A 58 5.65 -4.46 0.75
N TRP A 59 4.78 -3.59 1.26
CA TRP A 59 4.47 -2.36 0.54
C TRP A 59 5.59 -1.35 0.66
N ASN A 60 6.71 -1.66 1.33
CA ASN A 60 7.76 -0.71 1.73
C ASN A 60 7.20 0.47 2.54
N ASP A 61 8.08 1.39 2.87
CA ASP A 61 7.83 2.60 3.63
C ASP A 61 6.83 3.55 2.97
N LEU A 62 5.67 3.80 3.60
CA LEU A 62 4.60 4.66 3.08
C LEU A 62 4.55 6.00 3.81
N ALA A 63 4.39 7.09 3.06
CA ALA A 63 4.15 8.43 3.60
C ALA A 63 2.65 8.77 3.68
N PRO A 64 2.25 9.75 4.53
CA PRO A 64 0.93 10.35 4.46
C PRO A 64 0.58 10.84 3.04
N GLY A 65 -0.66 10.61 2.61
CA GLY A 65 -1.13 10.97 1.25
C GLY A 65 -0.68 10.02 0.14
N GLU A 66 0.23 9.09 0.43
CA GLU A 66 0.81 8.23 -0.59
C GLU A 66 -0.19 7.16 -1.07
N ASN A 67 -0.12 6.86 -2.37
CA ASN A 67 -0.75 5.70 -2.97
C ASN A 67 0.30 4.79 -3.59
N ARG A 68 0.33 3.53 -3.18
CA ARG A 68 1.29 2.55 -3.67
C ARG A 68 0.59 1.36 -4.31
N THR A 69 1.16 0.89 -5.41
CA THR A 69 0.59 -0.20 -6.21
C THR A 69 1.58 -1.34 -6.36
N VAL A 70 1.11 -2.57 -6.22
CA VAL A 70 1.86 -3.81 -6.43
C VAL A 70 1.13 -4.66 -7.45
N ILE A 71 1.87 -5.20 -8.42
CA ILE A 71 1.32 -6.10 -9.43
C ILE A 71 1.57 -7.54 -8.98
N VAL A 72 0.52 -8.37 -9.07
CA VAL A 72 0.57 -9.81 -8.82
C VAL A 72 -0.13 -10.54 -9.95
N TYR A 73 0.16 -11.83 -10.09
CA TYR A 73 -0.48 -12.71 -11.08
C TYR A 73 -1.34 -13.73 -10.35
N ILE A 74 -2.60 -13.85 -10.78
CA ILE A 74 -3.56 -14.77 -10.21
C ILE A 74 -3.76 -15.91 -11.20
N ARG A 75 -3.57 -17.15 -10.73
CA ARG A 75 -3.82 -18.36 -11.52
C ARG A 75 -5.01 -19.12 -10.93
N ASN A 76 -5.91 -19.54 -11.81
CA ASN A 76 -6.90 -20.53 -11.44
C ASN A 76 -6.24 -21.92 -11.51
N GLU A 77 -5.93 -22.49 -10.35
CA GLU A 77 -5.33 -23.83 -10.23
C GLU A 77 -6.37 -24.96 -10.28
N GLY A 78 -7.66 -24.61 -10.28
CA GLY A 78 -8.77 -25.56 -10.38
C GLY A 78 -9.12 -25.97 -11.82
N THR A 79 -10.14 -26.83 -11.93
CA THR A 79 -10.65 -27.35 -13.19
C THR A 79 -11.93 -26.66 -13.68
N VAL A 80 -12.52 -25.79 -12.85
CA VAL A 80 -13.75 -25.05 -13.17
C VAL A 80 -13.47 -23.55 -13.27
N VAL A 81 -14.37 -22.81 -13.92
CA VAL A 81 -14.30 -21.35 -13.98
C VAL A 81 -14.57 -20.76 -12.60
N VAL A 82 -13.83 -19.71 -12.23
CA VAL A 82 -14.01 -19.01 -10.96
C VAL A 82 -14.26 -17.51 -11.15
N VAL A 83 -14.96 -16.89 -10.21
CA VAL A 83 -15.10 -15.43 -10.08
C VAL A 83 -14.22 -14.93 -8.95
N LEU A 84 -13.35 -13.98 -9.26
CA LEU A 84 -12.40 -13.43 -8.30
C LEU A 84 -13.02 -12.31 -7.46
N ASN A 85 -12.75 -12.36 -6.16
CA ASN A 85 -13.14 -11.35 -5.17
C ASN A 85 -11.97 -11.11 -4.22
N ALA A 86 -11.75 -9.87 -3.78
CA ALA A 86 -10.71 -9.58 -2.79
C ALA A 86 -11.18 -8.59 -1.73
N ARG A 87 -10.69 -8.78 -0.50
CA ARG A 87 -10.96 -7.88 0.62
C ARG A 87 -9.78 -7.82 1.56
N ALA A 88 -9.66 -6.70 2.27
CA ALA A 88 -8.71 -6.55 3.37
C ALA A 88 -9.41 -6.84 4.70
N ASP A 89 -8.73 -7.55 5.60
CA ASP A 89 -9.25 -7.97 6.91
C ASP A 89 -8.13 -8.01 7.95
N ASN A 90 -8.47 -8.30 9.21
CA ASN A 90 -7.53 -8.51 10.31
C ASN A 90 -6.50 -7.36 10.46
N TRP A 91 -6.98 -6.12 10.36
CA TRP A 91 -6.15 -4.94 10.48
C TRP A 91 -5.62 -4.78 11.90
N ASN A 92 -4.32 -4.51 12.02
CA ASN A 92 -3.66 -4.14 13.25
C ASN A 92 -2.82 -2.89 13.01
N PRO A 93 -3.13 -1.74 13.64
CA PRO A 93 -4.23 -1.53 14.56
C PRO A 93 -5.61 -1.62 13.90
N ILE A 94 -6.65 -1.96 14.66
CA ILE A 94 -8.03 -2.14 14.13
C ILE A 94 -8.63 -0.86 13.53
N TYR A 95 -8.13 0.32 13.91
CA TYR A 95 -8.54 1.61 13.38
C TYR A 95 -7.73 2.04 12.14
N ALA A 96 -6.76 1.24 11.68
CA ALA A 96 -6.03 1.52 10.44
C ALA A 96 -6.92 1.74 9.21
N PRO A 97 -8.02 0.98 9.02
CA PRO A 97 -8.97 1.21 7.93
C PRO A 97 -9.65 2.56 7.94
N ASN A 98 -9.54 3.37 8.99
CA ASN A 98 -10.05 4.74 8.98
C ASN A 98 -9.17 5.65 8.11
N TYR A 99 -7.86 5.38 8.06
CA TYR A 99 -6.87 6.21 7.36
C TYR A 99 -6.28 5.52 6.13
N ILE A 100 -6.33 4.19 6.07
CA ILE A 100 -5.70 3.39 5.02
C ILE A 100 -6.81 2.68 4.25
N ARG A 101 -6.71 2.68 2.93
CA ARG A 101 -7.67 1.99 2.04
C ARG A 101 -6.93 1.03 1.12
N PHE A 102 -7.38 -0.21 1.12
CA PHE A 102 -6.99 -1.22 0.16
C PHE A 102 -7.96 -1.22 -1.02
N ALA A 103 -7.43 -1.33 -2.23
CA ALA A 103 -8.19 -1.46 -3.46
C ALA A 103 -7.48 -2.45 -4.41
N TRP A 104 -8.24 -2.99 -5.36
CA TRP A 104 -7.71 -3.85 -6.41
C TRP A 104 -8.58 -3.77 -7.66
N ASN A 105 -8.09 -4.25 -8.80
CA ASN A 105 -8.72 -4.05 -10.11
C ASN A 105 -9.40 -5.29 -10.73
N ARG A 106 -9.55 -6.39 -9.99
CA ARG A 106 -10.12 -7.66 -10.53
C ARG A 106 -11.39 -8.13 -9.82
N GLU A 107 -12.12 -7.21 -9.21
CA GLU A 107 -13.41 -7.51 -8.60
C GLU A 107 -14.41 -8.06 -9.64
N ASN A 108 -15.06 -9.18 -9.32
CA ASN A 108 -16.00 -9.90 -10.18
C ASN A 108 -15.41 -10.38 -11.51
N TYR A 109 -14.09 -10.52 -11.61
CA TYR A 109 -13.46 -11.02 -12.83
C TYR A 109 -13.63 -12.54 -12.96
N THR A 110 -14.17 -12.99 -14.09
CA THR A 110 -14.26 -14.41 -14.43
C THR A 110 -12.94 -14.93 -14.97
N LEU A 111 -12.33 -15.89 -14.28
CA LEU A 111 -11.07 -16.51 -14.64
C LEU A 111 -11.28 -17.98 -15.04
N PRO A 112 -11.05 -18.35 -16.32
CA PRO A 112 -11.15 -19.73 -16.77
C PRO A 112 -10.17 -20.67 -16.05
N ALA A 113 -10.48 -21.97 -16.04
CA ALA A 113 -9.61 -23.00 -15.49
C ALA A 113 -8.22 -22.96 -16.13
N GLY A 114 -7.17 -23.01 -15.31
CA GLY A 114 -5.77 -22.97 -15.75
C GLY A 114 -5.28 -21.61 -16.27
N ALA A 115 -6.16 -20.60 -16.42
CA ALA A 115 -5.77 -19.30 -16.92
C ALA A 115 -5.06 -18.45 -15.85
N VAL A 116 -4.26 -17.50 -16.33
CA VAL A 116 -3.53 -16.53 -15.50
C VAL A 116 -3.97 -15.12 -15.88
N VAL A 117 -4.17 -14.28 -14.87
CA VAL A 117 -4.52 -12.86 -15.05
C VAL A 117 -3.64 -11.97 -14.17
N GLU A 118 -3.22 -10.83 -14.71
CA GLU A 118 -2.52 -9.79 -13.94
C GLU A 118 -3.52 -9.00 -13.09
N ALA A 119 -3.23 -8.83 -11.81
CA ALA A 119 -4.01 -8.03 -10.86
C ALA A 119 -3.13 -6.95 -10.22
N THR A 120 -3.70 -5.76 -10.05
CA THR A 120 -3.08 -4.62 -9.39
C THR A 120 -3.70 -4.45 -8.03
N LEU A 121 -2.87 -4.52 -6.99
CA LEU A 121 -3.22 -4.26 -5.60
C LEU A 121 -2.76 -2.85 -5.27
N SER A 122 -3.62 -2.04 -4.65
CA SER A 122 -3.34 -0.64 -4.34
C SER A 122 -3.62 -0.36 -2.88
N LEU A 123 -2.75 0.45 -2.26
CA LEU A 123 -2.88 0.89 -0.89
C LEU A 123 -2.73 2.41 -0.83
N LYS A 124 -3.76 3.08 -0.35
CA LYS A 124 -3.79 4.54 -0.19
C LYS A 124 -3.78 4.90 1.29
N VAL A 125 -2.86 5.77 1.67
CA VAL A 125 -2.76 6.37 3.01
C VAL A 125 -3.34 7.78 2.95
N SER A 126 -4.22 8.12 3.89
CA SER A 126 -4.76 9.47 4.04
C SER A 126 -3.68 10.46 4.49
N ASP A 127 -3.75 11.70 4.01
CA ASP A 127 -2.88 12.80 4.47
C ASP A 127 -3.02 13.07 5.98
N ASP A 128 -4.22 12.85 6.53
CA ASP A 128 -4.54 13.09 7.94
C ASP A 128 -4.23 11.89 8.86
N VAL A 129 -3.41 10.94 8.39
CA VAL A 129 -3.06 9.75 9.18
C VAL A 129 -2.36 10.14 10.47
N SER A 130 -2.97 9.74 11.59
CA SER A 130 -2.44 10.02 12.94
C SER A 130 -2.49 8.75 13.79
N GLY A 131 -1.56 8.64 14.76
CA GLY A 131 -1.52 7.50 15.68
C GLY A 131 -1.13 6.14 15.07
N ILE A 132 -0.74 6.08 13.79
CA ILE A 132 -0.27 4.86 13.12
C ILE A 132 1.20 5.08 12.72
N GLN A 133 2.11 4.28 13.29
CA GLN A 133 3.53 4.24 12.93
C GLN A 133 3.87 2.97 12.14
N SER A 134 3.15 1.89 12.43
CA SER A 134 3.17 0.66 11.67
C SER A 134 1.77 0.06 11.60
N PHE A 135 1.51 -0.73 10.56
CA PHE A 135 0.28 -1.50 10.46
C PHE A 135 0.51 -2.84 9.75
N SER A 136 -0.33 -3.82 10.05
CA SER A 136 -0.44 -5.06 9.30
C SER A 136 -1.89 -5.38 9.00
N PHE A 137 -2.11 -6.16 7.95
CA PHE A 137 -3.44 -6.61 7.55
C PHE A 137 -3.35 -7.85 6.67
N ASP A 138 -4.48 -8.54 6.52
CA ASP A 138 -4.62 -9.66 5.61
C ASP A 138 -5.35 -9.22 4.33
N ILE A 139 -4.81 -9.62 3.18
CA ILE A 139 -5.42 -9.51 1.85
C ILE A 139 -5.98 -10.88 1.52
N ILE A 140 -7.31 -11.00 1.54
CA ILE A 140 -8.01 -12.24 1.26
C ILE A 140 -8.48 -12.19 -0.18
N ILE A 141 -7.91 -13.04 -1.04
CA ILE A 141 -8.30 -13.18 -2.45
C ILE A 141 -8.94 -14.57 -2.63
N LYS A 142 -10.17 -14.59 -3.16
CA LYS A 142 -10.96 -15.82 -3.34
C LYS A 142 -11.39 -15.98 -4.78
N GLY A 143 -11.23 -17.18 -5.32
CA GLY A 143 -11.97 -17.64 -6.49
C GLY A 143 -13.20 -18.42 -6.05
N THR A 144 -14.38 -18.00 -6.46
CA THR A 144 -15.63 -18.73 -6.22
C THR A 144 -16.05 -19.43 -7.50
N GLU A 145 -16.23 -20.74 -7.45
CA GLU A 145 -16.70 -21.54 -8.58
C GLU A 145 -18.09 -21.07 -9.05
N MET A 146 -18.33 -21.12 -10.36
CA MET A 146 -19.66 -20.84 -10.96
C MET A 146 -20.44 -22.11 -11.24
#